data_AF-A0A2S9BU16-F1
#
_entry.id   AF-A0A2S9BU16-F1
#
_cell.length_a   1.000
_cell.length_b   1.000
_cell.length_c   1.000
_cell.angle_alpha   90.00
_cell.angle_beta   90.00
_cell.angle_gamma   90.00
#
_symmetry.space_group_name_H-M   'P 1'
#
loop_
_entity.id
_entity.type
_entity.pdbx_description
1 polymer ?
#
loop_
_entity_poly.entity_id
_entity_poly.type
_entity_poly.pdbx_seq_one_letter_code
_entity_poly.pdbx_strand_id
1 'polypeptide(L)'
;MPALIATAAATAAPVTAITGVEIMNAPPLMTETPYTVEATWAVDDTAMAGDTFSLDFPDSMSGYAASFALRDDDGAEVGSCVVSSGSFLCTLGDYVETHTNVSGSLHFQARFTSAFDDESVVFTADNGLTFDMATPGGVGDNAASLPQSPEKWGSVNFDGESMTWALNIPAEVLASADGQPVTIVDEYDEQLTFDPAATSARWTLDSDWGDDVWHTVSHGTGAGTYSLVADAASHTFTVTFNEPVTSDDRVYQFITVMDFPSGVQDGEAFGNSMTVAGRTVTAGPVTYVASGGDGDGDGLGGFDVSKTVSGNGANAVDGAQYTIDYSFIVAGSATTGEFGLTDGATDGRTDLPVGTVVTLSEAAAAGEDVIYGTPIYTGTGVTDNRDGTATFTITDNTVAISLENPVSLVPPTDPPSVPDSPVSPGTPGSPGTPNVPAGQDGSLAVTGADATPLVLIGAATLLTGALLLIVRRVRRRG
;
A
#
# COMPACT_ATOMS: atom_id res chain seq x y z
N MET A 1 40.46 -25.64 -15.99
CA MET A 1 39.17 -25.02 -16.34
C MET A 1 38.36 -24.95 -15.06
N PRO A 2 38.05 -23.75 -14.53
CA PRO A 2 37.19 -23.62 -13.36
C PRO A 2 35.77 -24.00 -13.76
N ALA A 3 35.10 -24.79 -12.93
CA ALA A 3 33.70 -25.14 -13.09
C ALA A 3 32.85 -23.88 -12.85
N LEU A 4 32.07 -23.49 -13.85
CA LEU A 4 31.01 -22.50 -13.70
C LEU A 4 29.93 -23.12 -12.81
N ILE A 5 29.78 -22.62 -11.58
CA ILE A 5 28.62 -22.92 -10.76
C ILE A 5 27.47 -22.15 -11.40
N ALA A 6 26.56 -22.87 -12.04
CA ALA A 6 25.29 -22.30 -12.47
C ALA A 6 24.50 -21.95 -11.19
N THR A 7 24.36 -20.66 -10.91
CA THR A 7 23.33 -20.16 -9.99
C THR A 7 21.98 -20.59 -10.55
N ALA A 8 21.22 -21.36 -9.77
CA ALA A 8 19.83 -21.62 -10.07
C ALA A 8 19.11 -20.25 -10.12
N ALA A 9 18.39 -19.99 -11.21
CA ALA A 9 17.47 -18.86 -11.24
C ALA A 9 16.44 -19.09 -10.12
N ALA A 10 16.27 -18.10 -9.23
CA ALA A 10 15.16 -18.09 -8.30
C ALA A 10 13.87 -18.21 -9.13
N THR A 11 13.13 -19.29 -8.91
CA THR A 11 11.84 -19.50 -9.57
C THR A 11 10.79 -18.72 -8.80
N ALA A 12 10.30 -17.64 -9.40
CA ALA A 12 9.07 -16.95 -9.01
C ALA A 12 7.99 -17.96 -8.60
N ALA A 13 7.45 -17.84 -7.38
CA ALA A 13 6.35 -18.66 -6.92
C ALA A 13 5.05 -17.85 -6.84
N PRO A 14 3.89 -18.44 -7.19
CA PRO A 14 2.60 -17.81 -6.92
C PRO A 14 2.36 -17.72 -5.40
N VAL A 15 1.92 -16.56 -4.92
CA VAL A 15 1.59 -16.28 -3.52
C VAL A 15 0.13 -15.84 -3.39
N THR A 16 -0.49 -16.19 -2.26
CA THR A 16 -1.84 -15.71 -1.93
C THR A 16 -1.76 -14.26 -1.48
N ALA A 17 -2.17 -13.32 -2.34
CA ALA A 17 -2.07 -11.89 -2.03
C ALA A 17 -3.40 -11.14 -2.01
N ILE A 18 -4.36 -11.45 -2.89
CA ILE A 18 -5.58 -10.63 -3.03
C ILE A 18 -6.46 -10.74 -1.78
N THR A 19 -6.86 -9.60 -1.23
CA THR A 19 -7.69 -9.50 -0.02
C THR A 19 -9.07 -8.89 -0.27
N GLY A 20 -9.26 -8.19 -1.39
CA GLY A 20 -10.53 -7.56 -1.75
C GLY A 20 -10.55 -7.11 -3.21
N VAL A 21 -11.76 -7.03 -3.79
CA VAL A 21 -12.02 -6.55 -5.15
C VAL A 21 -13.35 -5.80 -5.18
N GLU A 22 -13.39 -4.62 -5.81
CA GLU A 22 -14.59 -3.79 -5.94
C GLU A 22 -14.64 -3.08 -7.30
N ILE A 23 -15.83 -2.94 -7.89
CA ILE A 23 -16.06 -1.95 -8.97
C ILE A 23 -16.54 -0.65 -8.34
N MET A 24 -15.82 0.43 -8.62
CA MET A 24 -16.01 1.71 -7.94
C MET A 24 -17.23 2.51 -8.44
N ASN A 25 -17.75 2.18 -9.62
CA ASN A 25 -18.86 2.91 -10.23
C ASN A 25 -20.22 2.35 -9.77
N ALA A 26 -21.16 3.24 -9.45
CA ALA A 26 -22.51 2.86 -9.10
C ALA A 26 -23.33 2.37 -10.33
N PRO A 27 -24.26 1.40 -10.16
CA PRO A 27 -25.18 0.98 -11.21
C PRO A 27 -26.09 2.12 -11.69
N PRO A 28 -26.71 2.02 -12.89
CA PRO A 28 -26.77 0.83 -13.76
C PRO A 28 -25.44 0.57 -14.47
N LEU A 29 -25.07 -0.71 -14.53
CA LEU A 29 -23.92 -1.18 -15.31
C LEU A 29 -24.36 -1.48 -16.74
N MET A 30 -23.48 -1.22 -17.69
CA MET A 30 -23.75 -1.25 -19.12
C MET A 30 -22.55 -1.83 -19.87
N THR A 31 -22.79 -2.50 -20.99
CA THR A 31 -21.72 -2.85 -21.94
C THR A 31 -21.06 -1.59 -22.50
N GLU A 32 -19.86 -1.75 -23.09
CA GLU A 32 -19.11 -0.67 -23.76
C GLU A 32 -18.71 0.53 -22.87
N THR A 33 -19.03 0.49 -21.57
CA THR A 33 -18.71 1.53 -20.59
C THR A 33 -17.47 1.11 -19.80
N PRO A 34 -16.39 1.91 -19.78
CA PRO A 34 -15.25 1.65 -18.91
C PRO A 34 -15.59 1.83 -17.43
N TYR A 35 -15.11 0.91 -16.60
CA TYR A 35 -15.25 0.87 -15.15
C TYR A 35 -13.89 0.75 -14.48
N THR A 36 -13.73 1.44 -13.35
CA THR A 36 -12.56 1.27 -12.50
C THR A 36 -12.80 0.11 -11.53
N VAL A 37 -11.92 -0.88 -11.59
CA VAL A 37 -11.86 -2.00 -10.65
C VAL A 37 -10.72 -1.73 -9.69
N GLU A 38 -11.00 -1.75 -8.39
CA GLU A 38 -10.00 -1.68 -7.32
C GLU A 38 -9.79 -3.07 -6.72
N ALA A 39 -8.54 -3.39 -6.39
CA ALA A 39 -8.16 -4.59 -5.66
C ALA A 39 -7.19 -4.25 -4.53
N THR A 40 -7.40 -4.83 -3.36
CA THR A 40 -6.48 -4.75 -2.23
C THR A 40 -5.68 -6.04 -2.14
N TRP A 41 -4.42 -5.94 -1.70
CA TRP A 41 -3.51 -7.08 -1.62
C TRP A 41 -2.60 -7.00 -0.39
N ALA A 42 -2.17 -8.14 0.12
CA ALA A 42 -1.23 -8.28 1.23
C ALA A 42 -0.51 -9.62 1.12
N VAL A 43 0.80 -9.66 1.34
CA VAL A 43 1.61 -10.88 1.24
C VAL A 43 2.15 -11.29 2.61
N ASP A 44 2.39 -12.59 2.79
CA ASP A 44 3.08 -13.09 3.98
C ASP A 44 4.54 -12.63 4.00
N ASP A 45 5.12 -12.46 5.19
CA ASP A 45 6.52 -12.07 5.40
C ASP A 45 7.56 -13.08 4.86
N THR A 46 7.10 -14.22 4.35
CA THR A 46 7.94 -15.22 3.68
C THR A 46 8.04 -15.01 2.16
N ALA A 47 7.32 -14.02 1.62
CA ALA A 47 7.39 -13.68 0.20
C ALA A 47 8.81 -13.24 -0.18
N MET A 48 9.21 -13.60 -1.39
CA MET A 48 10.54 -13.32 -1.92
C MET A 48 10.45 -12.47 -3.18
N ALA A 49 11.55 -11.78 -3.51
CA ALA A 49 11.66 -11.06 -4.76
C ALA A 49 11.40 -11.98 -5.95
N GLY A 50 10.52 -11.54 -6.85
CA GLY A 50 10.09 -12.31 -8.02
C GLY A 50 8.85 -13.17 -7.79
N ASP A 51 8.36 -13.36 -6.55
CA ASP A 51 7.06 -14.00 -6.32
C ASP A 51 5.93 -13.21 -6.98
N THR A 52 4.85 -13.91 -7.33
CA THR A 52 3.77 -13.33 -8.15
C THR A 52 2.40 -13.55 -7.55
N PHE A 53 1.46 -12.67 -7.86
CA PHE A 53 0.04 -12.89 -7.58
C PHE A 53 -0.80 -12.39 -8.75
N SER A 54 -1.96 -13.01 -8.99
CA SER A 54 -2.84 -12.66 -10.11
C SER A 54 -4.32 -12.73 -9.75
N LEU A 55 -5.12 -12.04 -10.55
CA LEU A 55 -6.58 -12.09 -10.49
C LEU A 55 -7.13 -12.30 -11.90
N ASP A 56 -7.86 -13.38 -12.09
CA ASP A 56 -8.61 -13.69 -13.29
C ASP A 56 -9.97 -12.97 -13.26
N PHE A 57 -10.32 -12.39 -14.40
CA PHE A 57 -11.56 -11.66 -14.62
C PHE A 57 -12.67 -12.61 -15.06
N PRO A 58 -13.95 -12.29 -14.81
CA PRO A 58 -15.06 -13.04 -15.39
C PRO A 58 -15.05 -12.90 -16.93
N ASP A 59 -15.46 -13.95 -17.65
CA ASP A 59 -15.55 -13.97 -19.13
C ASP A 59 -16.41 -12.83 -19.71
N SER A 60 -17.34 -12.30 -18.91
CA SER A 60 -18.21 -11.18 -19.26
C SER A 60 -17.50 -9.82 -19.22
N MET A 61 -16.24 -9.75 -18.79
CA MET A 61 -15.44 -8.54 -18.70
C MET A 61 -14.16 -8.65 -19.52
N SER A 62 -13.64 -7.50 -19.94
CA SER A 62 -12.32 -7.38 -20.53
C SER A 62 -11.59 -6.19 -19.93
N GLY A 63 -10.36 -6.41 -19.47
CA GLY A 63 -9.44 -5.36 -19.03
C GLY A 63 -8.85 -4.57 -20.18
N TYR A 64 -8.52 -3.32 -19.90
CA TYR A 64 -7.66 -2.50 -20.76
C TYR A 64 -6.20 -2.81 -20.43
N ALA A 65 -5.38 -3.07 -21.45
CA ALA A 65 -3.98 -3.41 -21.23
C ALA A 65 -3.25 -2.24 -20.56
N ALA A 66 -2.42 -2.56 -19.56
CA ALA A 66 -1.64 -1.57 -18.82
C ALA A 66 -0.42 -2.24 -18.18
N SER A 67 0.62 -1.45 -17.95
CA SER A 67 1.79 -1.85 -17.17
C SER A 67 2.17 -0.72 -16.22
N PHE A 68 2.32 -1.02 -14.94
CA PHE A 68 2.66 -0.01 -13.92
C PHE A 68 3.48 -0.63 -12.78
N ALA A 69 4.23 0.23 -12.08
CA ALA A 69 4.93 -0.15 -10.86
C ALA A 69 4.02 0.13 -9.66
N LEU A 70 4.04 -0.77 -8.67
CA LEU A 70 3.55 -0.51 -7.33
C LEU A 70 4.64 0.24 -6.58
N ARG A 71 4.30 1.37 -5.97
CA ARG A 71 5.27 2.20 -5.25
C ARG A 71 4.77 2.55 -3.86
N ASP A 72 5.71 2.70 -2.94
CA ASP A 72 5.44 3.26 -1.61
C ASP A 72 5.34 4.79 -1.65
N ASP A 73 5.03 5.37 -0.49
CA ASP A 73 4.88 6.82 -0.31
C ASP A 73 6.18 7.61 -0.62
N ASP A 74 7.34 6.96 -0.51
CA ASP A 74 8.66 7.53 -0.83
C ASP A 74 9.07 7.31 -2.30
N GLY A 75 8.27 6.56 -3.05
CA GLY A 75 8.46 6.25 -4.46
C GLY A 75 9.36 5.03 -4.73
N ALA A 76 9.76 4.28 -3.71
CA ALA A 76 10.44 3.01 -3.86
C ALA A 76 9.52 1.99 -4.54
N GLU A 77 10.09 1.12 -5.35
CA GLU A 77 9.32 0.13 -6.10
C GLU A 77 9.08 -1.11 -5.24
N VAL A 78 7.80 -1.43 -5.00
CA VAL A 78 7.38 -2.61 -4.24
C VAL A 78 7.20 -3.82 -5.18
N GLY A 79 6.80 -3.55 -6.42
CA GLY A 79 6.59 -4.55 -7.45
C GLY A 79 6.13 -3.95 -8.76
N SER A 80 5.78 -4.79 -9.71
CA SER A 80 5.25 -4.39 -11.01
C SER A 80 4.03 -5.22 -11.39
N CYS A 81 3.08 -4.61 -12.08
CA CYS A 81 1.84 -5.24 -12.50
C CYS A 81 1.60 -5.06 -14.00
N VAL A 82 1.03 -6.08 -14.62
CA VAL A 82 0.57 -6.07 -16.01
C VAL A 82 -0.90 -6.48 -16.04
N VAL A 83 -1.74 -5.63 -16.63
CA VAL A 83 -3.16 -5.89 -16.90
C VAL A 83 -3.29 -6.38 -18.33
N SER A 84 -4.08 -7.44 -18.51
CA SER A 84 -4.44 -8.02 -19.79
C SER A 84 -5.96 -8.04 -19.93
N SER A 85 -6.47 -8.56 -21.05
CA SER A 85 -7.93 -8.63 -21.25
C SER A 85 -8.63 -9.53 -20.23
N GLY A 86 -8.00 -10.61 -19.79
CA GLY A 86 -8.65 -11.62 -18.93
C GLY A 86 -8.13 -11.68 -17.49
N SER A 87 -7.06 -10.96 -17.16
CA SER A 87 -6.45 -11.00 -15.83
C SER A 87 -5.45 -9.88 -15.63
N PHE A 88 -5.01 -9.67 -14.39
CA PHE A 88 -3.73 -9.01 -14.12
C PHE A 88 -2.73 -9.97 -13.46
N LEU A 89 -1.45 -9.69 -13.63
CA LEU A 89 -0.34 -10.37 -12.97
C LEU A 89 0.60 -9.33 -12.34
N CYS A 90 0.84 -9.45 -11.06
CA CYS A 90 1.81 -8.65 -10.33
C CYS A 90 3.01 -9.51 -9.90
N THR A 91 4.20 -8.90 -9.90
CA THR A 91 5.47 -9.50 -9.47
C THR A 91 6.10 -8.63 -8.39
N LEU A 92 6.43 -9.22 -7.24
CA LEU A 92 7.06 -8.55 -6.12
C LEU A 92 8.53 -8.21 -6.43
N GLY A 93 8.95 -7.01 -6.04
CA GLY A 93 10.34 -6.54 -6.12
C GLY A 93 11.19 -7.01 -4.96
N ASP A 94 12.40 -6.48 -4.83
CA ASP A 94 13.31 -6.71 -3.69
C ASP A 94 12.84 -6.04 -2.39
N TYR A 95 11.85 -5.15 -2.45
CA TYR A 95 11.23 -4.50 -1.30
C TYR A 95 10.79 -5.48 -0.20
N VAL A 96 10.25 -6.65 -0.58
CA VAL A 96 9.79 -7.68 0.37
C VAL A 96 10.91 -8.37 1.13
N GLU A 97 12.17 -8.22 0.70
CA GLU A 97 13.32 -8.80 1.42
C GLU A 97 13.75 -7.95 2.63
N THR A 98 13.35 -6.68 2.67
CA THR A 98 13.74 -5.72 3.71
C THR A 98 12.56 -5.16 4.50
N HIS A 99 11.35 -5.58 4.17
CA HIS A 99 10.11 -5.14 4.81
C HIS A 99 9.22 -6.34 5.19
N THR A 100 8.40 -6.13 6.21
CA THR A 100 7.33 -7.05 6.66
C THR A 100 5.97 -6.37 6.45
N ASN A 101 4.87 -7.12 6.61
CA ASN A 101 3.50 -6.61 6.50
C ASN A 101 3.25 -5.91 5.15
N VAL A 102 3.89 -6.39 4.09
CA VAL A 102 3.83 -5.75 2.78
C VAL A 102 2.42 -5.89 2.18
N SER A 103 1.79 -4.76 1.91
CA SER A 103 0.40 -4.69 1.44
C SER A 103 0.13 -3.39 0.69
N GLY A 104 -0.99 -3.34 -0.03
CA GLY A 104 -1.37 -2.14 -0.78
C GLY A 104 -2.67 -2.28 -1.54
N SER A 105 -2.87 -1.35 -2.47
CA SER A 105 -4.00 -1.35 -3.39
C SER A 105 -3.55 -1.21 -4.84
N LEU A 106 -4.39 -1.63 -5.77
CA LEU A 106 -4.23 -1.34 -7.19
C LEU A 106 -5.59 -1.09 -7.84
N HIS A 107 -5.58 -0.34 -8.93
CA HIS A 107 -6.75 -0.06 -9.74
C HIS A 107 -6.44 -0.22 -11.22
N PHE A 108 -7.43 -0.67 -11.98
CA PHE A 108 -7.33 -0.80 -13.43
C PHE A 108 -8.70 -0.59 -14.09
N GLN A 109 -8.66 -0.29 -15.38
CA GLN A 109 -9.88 -0.14 -16.18
C GLN A 109 -10.29 -1.49 -16.78
N ALA A 110 -11.58 -1.79 -16.74
CA ALA A 110 -12.19 -2.90 -17.46
C ALA A 110 -13.60 -2.53 -17.92
N ARG A 111 -14.19 -3.28 -18.85
CA ARG A 111 -15.60 -3.11 -19.23
C ARG A 111 -16.31 -4.44 -19.43
N PHE A 112 -17.63 -4.42 -19.31
CA PHE A 112 -18.45 -5.57 -19.68
C PHE A 112 -18.54 -5.71 -21.21
N THR A 113 -18.40 -6.95 -21.70
CA THR A 113 -18.42 -7.32 -23.12
C THR A 113 -19.76 -7.90 -23.56
N SER A 114 -20.63 -8.25 -22.61
CA SER A 114 -21.98 -8.77 -22.86
C SER A 114 -22.94 -8.36 -21.75
N ALA A 115 -24.21 -8.23 -22.10
CA ALA A 115 -25.30 -7.94 -21.17
C ALA A 115 -25.80 -9.22 -20.51
N PHE A 116 -26.22 -9.13 -19.25
CA PHE A 116 -26.74 -10.24 -18.45
C PHE A 116 -27.60 -9.75 -17.27
N ASP A 117 -28.46 -10.62 -16.76
CA ASP A 117 -29.38 -10.29 -15.66
C ASP A 117 -28.87 -10.74 -14.27
N ASP A 118 -27.73 -11.43 -14.21
CA ASP A 118 -27.13 -11.89 -12.95
C ASP A 118 -26.74 -10.72 -12.03
N GLU A 119 -27.03 -10.86 -10.73
CA GLU A 119 -26.77 -9.83 -9.72
C GLU A 119 -25.36 -9.88 -9.11
N SER A 120 -24.49 -10.73 -9.67
CA SER A 120 -23.08 -10.79 -9.30
C SER A 120 -22.20 -11.32 -10.42
N VAL A 121 -20.94 -10.88 -10.46
CA VAL A 121 -19.85 -11.51 -11.23
C VAL A 121 -18.71 -11.93 -10.31
N VAL A 122 -17.92 -12.91 -10.75
CA VAL A 122 -16.89 -13.54 -9.92
C VAL A 122 -15.51 -13.27 -10.49
N PHE A 123 -14.65 -12.68 -9.67
CA PHE A 123 -13.21 -12.63 -9.92
C PHE A 123 -12.53 -13.78 -9.16
N THR A 124 -11.46 -14.34 -9.72
CA THR A 124 -10.79 -15.51 -9.12
C THR A 124 -9.30 -15.25 -8.98
N ALA A 125 -8.76 -15.33 -7.76
CA ALA A 125 -7.31 -15.29 -7.54
C ALA A 125 -6.65 -16.62 -7.93
N ASP A 126 -5.34 -16.59 -8.15
CA ASP A 126 -4.52 -17.75 -8.53
C ASP A 126 -4.64 -18.96 -7.58
N ASN A 127 -4.84 -18.71 -6.29
CA ASN A 127 -5.07 -19.73 -5.27
C ASN A 127 -6.50 -20.32 -5.25
N GLY A 128 -7.38 -19.84 -6.15
CA GLY A 128 -8.79 -20.24 -6.25
C GLY A 128 -9.74 -19.50 -5.32
N LEU A 129 -9.27 -18.50 -4.56
CA LEU A 129 -10.13 -17.61 -3.79
C LEU A 129 -10.99 -16.77 -4.73
N THR A 130 -12.29 -16.72 -4.48
CA THR A 130 -13.25 -16.01 -5.33
C THR A 130 -13.75 -14.74 -4.65
N PHE A 131 -13.94 -13.69 -5.44
CA PHE A 131 -14.52 -12.42 -5.02
C PHE A 131 -15.81 -12.17 -5.78
N ASP A 132 -16.93 -12.27 -5.08
CA ASP A 132 -18.26 -12.01 -5.62
C ASP A 132 -18.52 -10.51 -5.60
N MET A 133 -18.64 -9.92 -6.79
CA MET A 133 -18.87 -8.50 -6.95
C MET A 133 -20.31 -8.26 -7.37
N ALA A 134 -21.02 -7.43 -6.61
CA ALA A 134 -22.43 -7.16 -6.86
C ALA A 134 -22.63 -6.38 -8.17
N THR A 135 -23.60 -6.84 -8.97
CA THR A 135 -24.10 -6.16 -10.17
C THR A 135 -25.62 -5.95 -10.04
N PRO A 136 -26.09 -5.08 -9.11
CA PRO A 136 -27.52 -4.97 -8.83
C PRO A 136 -28.33 -4.58 -10.07
N GLY A 137 -29.29 -5.42 -10.45
CA GLY A 137 -30.09 -5.24 -11.68
C GLY A 137 -29.41 -5.67 -12.98
N GLY A 138 -28.28 -6.39 -12.90
CA GLY A 138 -27.54 -6.90 -14.05
C GLY A 138 -26.68 -5.87 -14.76
N VAL A 139 -26.21 -6.25 -15.94
CA VAL A 139 -25.49 -5.39 -16.90
C VAL A 139 -26.37 -5.23 -18.14
N GLY A 140 -26.77 -3.99 -18.42
CA GLY A 140 -27.55 -3.65 -19.59
C GLY A 140 -26.72 -3.56 -20.87
N ASP A 141 -27.39 -3.60 -22.01
CA ASP A 141 -26.75 -3.42 -23.31
C ASP A 141 -26.73 -1.93 -23.72
N ASN A 142 -25.54 -1.42 -24.04
CA ASN A 142 -25.31 -0.08 -24.56
C ASN A 142 -25.15 -0.07 -26.09
N ALA A 143 -25.70 -1.06 -26.79
CA ALA A 143 -25.71 -1.10 -28.24
C ALA A 143 -26.28 0.21 -28.84
N ALA A 144 -25.52 0.78 -29.79
CA ALA A 144 -25.91 2.00 -30.47
C ALA A 144 -27.19 1.77 -31.31
N SER A 145 -28.15 2.69 -31.22
CA SER A 145 -29.31 2.70 -32.12
C SER A 145 -28.92 3.09 -33.54
N LEU A 146 -29.72 2.68 -34.53
CA LEU A 146 -29.51 3.07 -35.94
C LEU A 146 -29.51 4.61 -36.07
N PRO A 147 -28.40 5.23 -36.51
CA PRO A 147 -28.26 6.68 -36.56
C PRO A 147 -29.21 7.29 -37.58
N GLN A 148 -29.97 8.29 -37.16
CA GLN A 148 -30.88 9.05 -38.03
C GLN A 148 -30.25 10.38 -38.52
N SER A 149 -29.07 10.70 -38.01
CA SER A 149 -28.26 11.87 -38.39
C SER A 149 -26.78 11.54 -38.23
N PRO A 150 -25.85 12.37 -38.75
CA PRO A 150 -24.43 12.14 -38.51
C PRO A 150 -24.12 12.14 -37.02
N GLU A 151 -23.43 11.12 -36.55
CA GLU A 151 -23.07 10.91 -35.15
C GLU A 151 -21.59 10.59 -35.05
N LYS A 152 -20.88 11.29 -34.16
CA LYS A 152 -19.46 11.07 -33.89
C LYS A 152 -19.28 10.65 -32.44
N TRP A 153 -18.48 9.63 -32.20
CA TRP A 153 -18.15 9.13 -30.87
C TRP A 153 -16.67 8.76 -30.79
N GLY A 154 -16.17 8.68 -29.55
CA GLY A 154 -14.82 8.26 -29.24
C GLY A 154 -14.81 7.23 -28.11
N SER A 155 -13.86 6.31 -28.13
CA SER A 155 -13.65 5.35 -27.05
C SER A 155 -12.18 4.94 -26.96
N VAL A 156 -11.74 4.60 -25.75
CA VAL A 156 -10.41 4.01 -25.51
C VAL A 156 -10.39 2.59 -26.07
N ASN A 157 -9.30 2.21 -26.73
CA ASN A 157 -9.10 0.85 -27.22
C ASN A 157 -8.52 -0.04 -26.12
N PHE A 158 -8.74 -1.35 -26.21
CA PHE A 158 -8.28 -2.32 -25.21
C PHE A 158 -6.76 -2.43 -25.06
N ASP A 159 -5.98 -1.84 -25.98
CA ASP A 159 -4.53 -1.73 -25.82
C ASP A 159 -4.14 -0.72 -24.72
N GLY A 160 -5.07 0.12 -24.25
CA GLY A 160 -4.83 1.16 -23.24
C GLY A 160 -3.97 2.33 -23.75
N GLU A 161 -3.47 2.25 -24.97
CA GLU A 161 -2.50 3.18 -25.56
C GLU A 161 -3.12 4.01 -26.68
N SER A 162 -4.25 3.57 -27.25
CA SER A 162 -4.92 4.26 -28.35
C SER A 162 -6.41 4.48 -28.10
N MET A 163 -6.99 5.36 -28.89
CA MET A 163 -8.42 5.65 -28.91
C MET A 163 -8.96 5.56 -30.34
N THR A 164 -10.19 5.11 -30.46
CA THR A 164 -10.94 5.12 -31.71
C THR A 164 -11.88 6.32 -31.74
N TRP A 165 -11.83 7.09 -32.81
CA TRP A 165 -12.87 8.01 -33.22
C TRP A 165 -13.66 7.42 -34.37
N ALA A 166 -14.98 7.36 -34.25
CA ALA A 166 -15.83 6.86 -35.32
C ALA A 166 -16.96 7.84 -35.61
N LEU A 167 -17.27 7.92 -36.88
CA LEU A 167 -18.28 8.79 -37.45
C LEU A 167 -19.25 7.95 -38.27
N ASN A 168 -20.50 7.87 -37.80
CA ASN A 168 -21.60 7.27 -38.52
C ASN A 168 -22.32 8.34 -39.34
N ILE A 169 -22.61 8.05 -40.61
CA ILE A 169 -23.28 8.97 -41.54
C ILE A 169 -24.37 8.20 -42.29
N PRO A 170 -25.66 8.56 -42.10
CA PRO A 170 -26.72 8.10 -42.99
C PRO A 170 -26.41 8.51 -44.43
N ALA A 171 -26.50 7.58 -45.37
CA ALA A 171 -26.03 7.77 -46.74
C ALA A 171 -26.77 8.91 -47.49
N GLU A 172 -28.00 9.23 -47.09
CA GLU A 172 -28.77 10.37 -47.61
C GLU A 172 -28.08 11.73 -47.36
N VAL A 173 -27.28 11.87 -46.29
CA VAL A 173 -26.52 13.09 -45.99
C VAL A 173 -25.39 13.30 -47.01
N LEU A 174 -24.97 12.22 -47.67
CA LEU A 174 -23.95 12.24 -48.71
C LEU A 174 -24.52 12.48 -50.11
N ALA A 175 -25.83 12.70 -50.26
CA ALA A 175 -26.45 13.09 -51.52
C ALA A 175 -25.97 14.51 -51.92
N SER A 176 -24.91 14.58 -52.72
CA SER A 176 -24.46 15.86 -53.27
C SER A 176 -25.45 16.37 -54.32
N ALA A 177 -25.63 17.69 -54.38
CA ALA A 177 -26.61 18.31 -55.28
C ALA A 177 -26.34 18.08 -56.78
N ASP A 178 -25.10 17.70 -57.14
CA ASP A 178 -24.62 17.62 -58.53
C ASP A 178 -23.66 16.44 -58.81
N GLY A 179 -23.65 15.39 -57.98
CA GLY A 179 -22.73 14.24 -58.15
C GLY A 179 -21.26 14.55 -57.87
N GLN A 180 -20.97 15.70 -57.24
CA GLN A 180 -19.63 16.07 -56.80
C GLN A 180 -19.19 15.24 -55.58
N PRO A 181 -17.87 15.06 -55.37
CA PRO A 181 -17.34 14.42 -54.17
C PRO A 181 -17.82 15.13 -52.90
N VAL A 182 -18.17 14.35 -51.88
CA VAL A 182 -18.55 14.89 -50.57
C VAL A 182 -17.31 15.03 -49.70
N THR A 183 -17.11 16.20 -49.11
CA THR A 183 -16.01 16.46 -48.19
C THR A 183 -16.49 16.42 -46.74
N ILE A 184 -15.74 15.71 -45.92
CA ILE A 184 -15.88 15.64 -44.46
C ILE A 184 -14.60 16.22 -43.88
N VAL A 185 -14.71 17.23 -43.03
CA VAL A 185 -13.54 17.85 -42.36
C VAL A 185 -13.59 17.48 -40.89
N ASP A 186 -12.57 16.80 -40.40
CA ASP A 186 -12.38 16.42 -39.00
C ASP A 186 -11.38 17.38 -38.34
N GLU A 187 -11.63 17.78 -37.10
CA GLU A 187 -10.80 18.64 -36.26
C GLU A 187 -10.57 17.94 -34.92
N TYR A 188 -9.33 17.55 -34.67
CA TYR A 188 -8.92 16.75 -33.52
C TYR A 188 -8.08 17.58 -32.53
N ASP A 189 -7.99 17.09 -31.30
CA ASP A 189 -7.23 17.76 -30.23
C ASP A 189 -5.76 18.02 -30.61
N GLU A 190 -5.23 19.19 -30.26
CA GLU A 190 -3.87 19.61 -30.64
C GLU A 190 -2.76 18.70 -30.08
N GLN A 191 -3.05 17.97 -29.01
CA GLN A 191 -2.12 17.03 -28.39
C GLN A 191 -2.01 15.70 -29.15
N LEU A 192 -2.99 15.37 -30.00
CA LEU A 192 -3.01 14.12 -30.74
C LEU A 192 -2.20 14.20 -32.04
N THR A 193 -1.69 13.04 -32.47
CA THR A 193 -1.05 12.88 -33.76
C THR A 193 -1.92 12.01 -34.66
N PHE A 194 -2.21 12.52 -35.87
CA PHE A 194 -3.03 11.80 -36.84
C PHE A 194 -2.16 11.05 -37.86
N ASP A 195 -2.40 9.74 -38.00
CA ASP A 195 -1.88 8.92 -39.10
C ASP A 195 -3.00 8.60 -40.11
N PRO A 196 -2.91 9.09 -41.36
CA PRO A 196 -3.84 8.73 -42.42
C PRO A 196 -3.99 7.22 -42.66
N ALA A 197 -2.95 6.43 -42.41
CA ALA A 197 -3.00 4.98 -42.58
C ALA A 197 -3.85 4.27 -41.52
N ALA A 198 -4.08 4.91 -40.37
CA ALA A 198 -4.94 4.44 -39.29
C ALA A 198 -6.43 4.82 -39.50
N THR A 199 -6.80 5.27 -40.70
CA THR A 199 -8.19 5.56 -41.07
C THR A 199 -8.76 4.53 -42.03
N SER A 200 -9.93 3.99 -41.69
CA SER A 200 -10.69 3.07 -42.52
C SER A 200 -12.13 3.57 -42.73
N ALA A 201 -12.78 3.04 -43.76
CA ALA A 201 -14.17 3.33 -44.05
C ALA A 201 -14.93 2.04 -44.38
N ARG A 202 -16.17 1.96 -43.92
CA ARG A 202 -17.07 0.83 -44.12
C ARG A 202 -18.52 1.29 -44.24
N TRP A 203 -19.41 0.39 -44.64
CA TRP A 203 -20.85 0.62 -44.65
C TRP A 203 -21.63 -0.63 -44.26
N THR A 204 -22.85 -0.42 -43.78
CA THR A 204 -23.84 -1.47 -43.47
C THR A 204 -25.20 -1.08 -44.04
N LEU A 205 -26.08 -2.05 -44.23
CA LEU A 205 -27.51 -1.78 -44.44
C LEU A 205 -28.18 -1.47 -43.09
N ASP A 206 -29.25 -0.69 -43.14
CA ASP A 206 -30.11 -0.43 -41.97
C ASP A 206 -30.69 -1.70 -41.38
N SER A 207 -31.05 -2.67 -42.24
CA SER A 207 -31.58 -3.98 -41.83
C SER A 207 -30.59 -4.83 -41.05
N ASP A 208 -29.30 -4.54 -41.21
CA ASP A 208 -28.20 -5.32 -40.64
C ASP A 208 -27.51 -4.55 -39.49
N TRP A 209 -28.06 -3.41 -39.09
CA TRP A 209 -27.52 -2.60 -38.00
C TRP A 209 -27.60 -3.35 -36.67
N GLY A 210 -26.44 -3.55 -36.04
CA GLY A 210 -26.30 -4.33 -34.81
C GLY A 210 -25.87 -5.79 -35.03
N ASP A 211 -25.95 -6.30 -36.27
CA ASP A 211 -25.57 -7.69 -36.60
C ASP A 211 -24.10 -7.82 -37.05
N ASP A 212 -23.30 -6.76 -36.90
CA ASP A 212 -21.89 -6.65 -37.29
C ASP A 212 -21.60 -6.99 -38.77
N VAL A 213 -22.57 -6.77 -39.67
CA VAL A 213 -22.41 -6.99 -41.11
C VAL A 213 -21.85 -5.74 -41.78
N TRP A 214 -20.54 -5.71 -42.00
CA TRP A 214 -19.86 -4.56 -42.60
C TRP A 214 -19.22 -4.84 -43.96
N HIS A 215 -19.28 -3.83 -44.82
CA HIS A 215 -18.64 -3.84 -46.13
C HIS A 215 -17.59 -2.74 -46.22
N THR A 216 -16.36 -3.09 -46.57
CA THR A 216 -15.26 -2.13 -46.67
C THR A 216 -15.45 -1.16 -47.85
N VAL A 217 -15.12 0.11 -47.62
CA VAL A 217 -14.91 1.13 -48.66
C VAL A 217 -13.40 1.24 -48.89
N SER A 218 -12.94 1.09 -50.13
CA SER A 218 -11.51 1.14 -50.43
C SER A 218 -10.98 2.58 -50.48
N HIS A 219 -9.70 2.75 -50.12
CA HIS A 219 -8.99 4.00 -50.35
C HIS A 219 -8.70 4.19 -51.85
N GLY A 220 -9.00 5.37 -52.40
CA GLY A 220 -8.84 5.67 -53.81
C GLY A 220 -9.50 6.98 -54.25
N THR A 221 -9.45 7.24 -55.56
CA THR A 221 -10.03 8.45 -56.19
C THR A 221 -11.15 8.12 -57.19
N GLY A 222 -11.53 6.84 -57.31
CA GLY A 222 -12.61 6.38 -58.19
C GLY A 222 -13.96 6.33 -57.49
N ALA A 223 -15.03 6.07 -58.24
CA ALA A 223 -16.38 5.95 -57.68
C ALA A 223 -16.46 4.87 -56.58
N GLY A 224 -17.16 5.19 -55.49
CA GLY A 224 -17.29 4.30 -54.33
C GLY A 224 -16.03 4.16 -53.48
N THR A 225 -15.06 5.07 -53.61
CA THR A 225 -13.82 5.07 -52.81
C THR A 225 -13.63 6.39 -52.07
N TYR A 226 -12.81 6.38 -51.01
CA TYR A 226 -12.47 7.59 -50.26
C TYR A 226 -10.98 7.94 -50.38
N SER A 227 -10.66 9.22 -50.34
CA SER A 227 -9.29 9.71 -50.22
C SER A 227 -9.18 10.67 -49.04
N LEU A 228 -7.98 10.79 -48.46
CA LEU A 228 -7.77 11.57 -47.25
C LEU A 228 -6.58 12.53 -47.39
N VAL A 229 -6.74 13.74 -46.86
CA VAL A 229 -5.68 14.76 -46.81
C VAL A 229 -5.59 15.29 -45.38
N ALA A 230 -4.42 15.15 -44.76
CA ALA A 230 -4.14 15.68 -43.43
C ALA A 230 -3.55 17.10 -43.51
N ASP A 231 -3.91 17.94 -42.54
CA ASP A 231 -3.24 19.20 -42.23
C ASP A 231 -2.88 19.22 -40.73
N ALA A 232 -1.70 18.69 -40.43
CA ALA A 232 -1.19 18.58 -39.07
C ALA A 232 -0.95 19.95 -38.41
N ALA A 233 -0.71 21.01 -39.18
CA ALA A 233 -0.50 22.35 -38.62
C ALA A 233 -1.79 22.97 -38.09
N SER A 234 -2.93 22.56 -38.65
CA SER A 234 -4.25 23.00 -38.22
C SER A 234 -4.98 21.96 -37.37
N HIS A 235 -4.36 20.80 -37.08
CA HIS A 235 -4.99 19.65 -36.41
C HIS A 235 -6.31 19.21 -37.09
N THR A 236 -6.28 19.13 -38.41
CA THR A 236 -7.44 18.70 -39.20
C THR A 236 -7.09 17.64 -40.23
N PHE A 237 -8.10 16.89 -40.66
CA PHE A 237 -8.00 16.12 -41.90
C PHE A 237 -9.30 16.17 -42.69
N THR A 238 -9.20 16.07 -44.01
CA THR A 238 -10.35 16.06 -44.91
C THR A 238 -10.48 14.70 -45.57
N VAL A 239 -11.63 14.06 -45.39
CA VAL A 239 -12.04 12.89 -46.16
C VAL A 239 -12.87 13.34 -47.36
N THR A 240 -12.47 12.91 -48.54
CA THR A 240 -13.25 13.10 -49.78
C THR A 240 -13.84 11.77 -50.19
N PHE A 241 -15.16 11.66 -50.20
CA PHE A 241 -15.87 10.47 -50.66
C PHE A 241 -16.34 10.67 -52.11
N ASN A 242 -15.79 9.86 -53.01
CA ASN A 242 -16.02 9.96 -54.45
C ASN A 242 -17.25 9.13 -54.86
N GLU A 243 -18.29 9.81 -55.36
CA GLU A 243 -19.55 9.20 -55.85
C GLU A 243 -20.10 8.11 -54.90
N PRO A 244 -20.42 8.43 -53.63
CA PRO A 244 -20.98 7.47 -52.70
C PRO A 244 -22.35 6.95 -53.17
N VAL A 245 -22.72 5.73 -52.77
CA VAL A 245 -24.10 5.27 -52.88
C VAL A 245 -24.91 5.94 -51.78
N THR A 246 -25.97 6.66 -52.15
CA THR A 246 -26.76 7.51 -51.23
C THR A 246 -28.17 6.99 -51.00
N SER A 247 -28.38 5.67 -51.13
CA SER A 247 -29.65 5.05 -50.79
C SER A 247 -29.91 5.17 -49.30
N ASP A 248 -31.16 5.43 -48.91
CA ASP A 248 -31.56 5.71 -47.53
C ASP A 248 -31.44 4.50 -46.60
N ASP A 249 -31.22 3.30 -47.15
CA ASP A 249 -31.03 2.05 -46.42
C ASP A 249 -29.58 1.77 -46.00
N ARG A 250 -28.68 2.76 -46.08
CA ARG A 250 -27.24 2.60 -45.81
C ARG A 250 -26.73 3.58 -44.76
N VAL A 251 -25.85 3.08 -43.91
CA VAL A 251 -25.02 3.89 -43.02
C VAL A 251 -23.55 3.67 -43.37
N TYR A 252 -22.82 4.76 -43.57
CA TYR A 252 -21.36 4.74 -43.68
C TYR A 252 -20.73 5.00 -42.33
N GLN A 253 -19.59 4.36 -42.07
CA GLN A 253 -18.75 4.63 -40.92
C GLN A 253 -17.32 4.93 -41.35
N PHE A 254 -16.79 6.05 -40.88
CA PHE A 254 -15.37 6.38 -40.96
C PHE A 254 -14.77 6.20 -39.57
N ILE A 255 -13.69 5.44 -39.49
CA ILE A 255 -13.03 5.07 -38.23
C ILE A 255 -11.59 5.52 -38.31
N THR A 256 -11.14 6.26 -37.31
CA THR A 256 -9.76 6.72 -37.17
C THR A 256 -9.26 6.33 -35.80
N VAL A 257 -8.13 5.63 -35.76
CA VAL A 257 -7.41 5.34 -34.51
C VAL A 257 -6.32 6.38 -34.30
N MET A 258 -6.18 6.88 -33.08
CA MET A 258 -5.13 7.80 -32.66
C MET A 258 -4.53 7.33 -31.34
N ASP A 259 -3.23 7.46 -31.19
CA ASP A 259 -2.55 7.10 -29.94
C ASP A 259 -2.69 8.23 -28.90
N PHE A 260 -2.71 7.87 -27.61
CA PHE A 260 -2.51 8.85 -26.56
C PHE A 260 -1.11 9.47 -26.68
N PRO A 261 -0.95 10.77 -26.37
CA PRO A 261 0.35 11.41 -26.44
C PRO A 261 1.32 10.81 -25.41
N SER A 262 2.61 10.81 -25.74
CA SER A 262 3.64 10.37 -24.80
C SER A 262 3.61 11.22 -23.52
N GLY A 263 3.48 10.58 -22.36
CA GLY A 263 3.37 11.27 -21.08
C GLY A 263 1.98 11.82 -20.79
N VAL A 264 0.94 11.31 -21.44
CA VAL A 264 -0.46 11.54 -21.05
C VAL A 264 -0.63 11.33 -19.54
N GLN A 265 -1.37 12.22 -18.90
CA GLN A 265 -1.65 12.17 -17.47
C GLN A 265 -3.05 11.64 -17.19
N ASP A 266 -3.22 11.02 -16.03
CA ASP A 266 -4.54 10.57 -15.56
C ASP A 266 -5.56 11.72 -15.57
N GLY A 267 -6.74 11.45 -16.12
CA GLY A 267 -7.83 12.42 -16.24
C GLY A 267 -7.72 13.40 -17.41
N GLU A 268 -6.66 13.36 -18.22
CA GLU A 268 -6.58 14.14 -19.46
C GLU A 268 -7.67 13.70 -20.45
N ALA A 269 -8.25 14.65 -21.16
CA ALA A 269 -9.42 14.42 -22.01
C ALA A 269 -9.21 15.04 -23.40
N PHE A 270 -9.50 14.26 -24.44
CA PHE A 270 -9.24 14.61 -25.83
C PHE A 270 -10.54 14.83 -26.59
N GLY A 271 -10.64 15.98 -27.26
CA GLY A 271 -11.80 16.33 -28.07
C GLY A 271 -11.65 15.93 -29.54
N ASN A 272 -12.78 15.69 -30.21
CA ASN A 272 -12.81 15.58 -31.66
C ASN A 272 -14.17 16.03 -32.22
N SER A 273 -14.15 16.77 -33.33
CA SER A 273 -15.34 17.21 -34.04
C SER A 273 -15.20 17.01 -35.55
N MET A 274 -16.33 16.95 -36.25
CA MET A 274 -16.34 16.81 -37.70
C MET A 274 -17.40 17.68 -38.34
N THR A 275 -17.20 18.07 -39.59
CA THR A 275 -18.14 18.84 -40.40
C THR A 275 -18.43 18.14 -41.71
N VAL A 276 -19.70 17.79 -41.95
CA VAL A 276 -20.22 17.19 -43.20
C VAL A 276 -21.48 17.92 -43.64
N ALA A 277 -21.60 18.19 -44.95
CA ALA A 277 -22.77 18.88 -45.52
C ALA A 277 -23.15 20.17 -44.76
N GLY A 278 -22.15 20.93 -44.28
CA GLY A 278 -22.33 22.16 -43.51
C GLY A 278 -22.82 21.98 -42.07
N ARG A 279 -22.88 20.75 -41.56
CA ARG A 279 -23.24 20.42 -40.17
C ARG A 279 -22.01 19.96 -39.41
N THR A 280 -21.77 20.56 -38.24
CA THR A 280 -20.70 20.14 -37.33
C THR A 280 -21.27 19.23 -36.24
N VAL A 281 -20.62 18.10 -36.01
CA VAL A 281 -20.95 17.11 -34.97
C VAL A 281 -19.72 16.93 -34.10
N THR A 282 -19.90 17.01 -32.77
CA THR A 282 -18.83 16.91 -31.79
C THR A 282 -19.03 15.64 -30.98
N ALA A 283 -17.98 14.84 -30.83
CA ALA A 283 -18.01 13.68 -29.97
C ALA A 283 -17.90 14.07 -28.49
N GLY A 284 -18.36 13.19 -27.59
CA GLY A 284 -17.94 13.26 -26.20
C GLY A 284 -16.41 13.13 -26.11
N PRO A 285 -15.75 13.80 -25.15
CA PRO A 285 -14.32 13.67 -25.00
C PRO A 285 -13.94 12.26 -24.57
N VAL A 286 -12.81 11.76 -25.06
CA VAL A 286 -12.21 10.52 -24.56
C VAL A 286 -11.26 10.89 -23.43
N THR A 287 -11.53 10.38 -22.22
CA THR A 287 -10.68 10.60 -21.05
C THR A 287 -9.72 9.43 -20.86
N TYR A 288 -8.43 9.73 -20.72
CA TYR A 288 -7.44 8.76 -20.30
C TYR A 288 -7.59 8.52 -18.79
N VAL A 289 -7.70 7.25 -18.40
CA VAL A 289 -7.73 6.82 -17.00
C VAL A 289 -6.57 5.86 -16.82
N ALA A 290 -5.59 6.27 -16.02
CA ALA A 290 -4.43 5.44 -15.75
C ALA A 290 -4.83 4.22 -14.90
N SER A 291 -4.13 3.11 -15.11
CA SER A 291 -4.08 2.03 -14.13
C SER A 291 -2.85 2.25 -13.23
N GLY A 292 -2.93 1.82 -11.99
CA GLY A 292 -1.88 2.09 -11.01
C GLY A 292 -2.08 1.31 -9.73
N GLY A 293 -1.17 1.50 -8.79
CA GLY A 293 -1.27 0.93 -7.47
C GLY A 293 -0.14 1.37 -6.57
N ASP A 294 -0.32 1.06 -5.30
CA ASP A 294 0.60 1.35 -4.21
C ASP A 294 0.99 0.04 -3.51
N GLY A 295 2.03 0.15 -2.69
CA GLY A 295 2.40 -0.86 -1.72
C GLY A 295 3.22 -0.22 -0.63
N ASP A 296 3.12 -0.71 0.59
CA ASP A 296 3.89 -0.25 1.73
C ASP A 296 4.20 -1.44 2.65
N GLY A 297 5.18 -1.29 3.53
CA GLY A 297 5.55 -2.30 4.52
C GLY A 297 6.41 -1.71 5.62
N ASP A 298 6.50 -2.41 6.76
CA ASP A 298 7.36 -1.95 7.85
C ASP A 298 8.79 -2.42 7.60
N GLY A 299 9.75 -1.50 7.68
CA GLY A 299 11.17 -1.85 7.57
C GLY A 299 11.62 -2.84 8.65
N LEU A 300 12.74 -3.50 8.41
CA LEU A 300 13.36 -4.43 9.36
C LEU A 300 14.55 -3.80 10.09
N GLY A 301 14.66 -4.11 11.38
CA GLY A 301 15.73 -3.66 12.27
C GLY A 301 16.18 -4.75 13.24
N GLY A 302 16.90 -4.37 14.29
CA GLY A 302 17.42 -5.31 15.26
C GLY A 302 17.97 -4.67 16.53
N PHE A 303 18.56 -5.48 17.39
CA PHE A 303 19.26 -5.03 18.58
C PHE A 303 20.47 -5.90 18.90
N ASP A 304 21.47 -5.30 19.53
CA ASP A 304 22.68 -5.97 20.03
C ASP A 304 22.84 -5.65 21.53
N VAL A 305 23.09 -6.67 22.34
CA VAL A 305 23.34 -6.54 23.78
C VAL A 305 24.81 -6.88 24.07
N SER A 306 25.54 -5.94 24.64
CA SER A 306 26.93 -6.10 25.08
C SER A 306 27.00 -6.28 26.58
N LYS A 307 27.62 -7.37 27.04
CA LYS A 307 27.69 -7.74 28.46
C LYS A 307 28.91 -7.16 29.15
N THR A 308 28.73 -6.63 30.36
CA THR A 308 29.83 -6.28 31.27
C THR A 308 29.53 -6.77 32.68
N VAL A 309 30.51 -7.35 33.36
CA VAL A 309 30.44 -7.72 34.77
C VAL A 309 31.34 -6.78 35.58
N SER A 310 30.78 -6.11 36.58
CA SER A 310 31.48 -5.07 37.34
C SER A 310 31.52 -5.37 38.85
N GLY A 311 32.30 -4.61 39.61
CA GLY A 311 32.38 -4.73 41.07
C GLY A 311 33.51 -5.64 41.58
N ASN A 312 33.67 -5.70 42.91
CA ASN A 312 34.81 -6.39 43.54
C ASN A 312 34.69 -7.94 43.49
N GLY A 313 33.53 -8.46 43.12
CA GLY A 313 33.29 -9.89 42.91
C GLY A 313 33.41 -10.35 41.46
N ALA A 314 33.65 -9.46 40.49
CA ALA A 314 33.66 -9.80 39.06
C ALA A 314 34.64 -10.93 38.71
N ASN A 315 35.86 -10.88 39.24
CA ASN A 315 36.89 -11.91 39.00
C ASN A 315 36.50 -13.31 39.52
N ALA A 316 35.58 -13.40 40.49
CA ALA A 316 35.13 -14.68 41.04
C ALA A 316 34.15 -15.41 40.11
N VAL A 317 33.60 -14.70 39.12
CA VAL A 317 32.63 -15.23 38.15
C VAL A 317 33.15 -15.10 36.71
N ASP A 318 34.47 -15.06 36.53
CA ASP A 318 35.10 -15.03 35.21
C ASP A 318 34.71 -16.27 34.38
N GLY A 319 34.34 -16.03 33.12
CA GLY A 319 33.81 -17.07 32.23
C GLY A 319 32.38 -17.55 32.54
N ALA A 320 31.67 -16.93 33.49
CA ALA A 320 30.25 -17.23 33.72
C ALA A 320 29.42 -16.89 32.48
N GLN A 321 28.39 -17.70 32.23
CA GLN A 321 27.42 -17.49 31.17
C GLN A 321 26.13 -16.92 31.75
N TYR A 322 25.60 -15.90 31.08
CA TYR A 322 24.37 -15.20 31.43
C TYR A 322 23.35 -15.44 30.33
N THR A 323 22.14 -15.87 30.70
CA THR A 323 21.02 -16.09 29.77
C THR A 323 20.15 -14.85 29.73
N ILE A 324 20.06 -14.23 28.55
CA ILE A 324 19.27 -13.03 28.32
C ILE A 324 18.02 -13.48 27.58
N ASP A 325 16.87 -13.27 28.21
CA ASP A 325 15.56 -13.50 27.64
C ASP A 325 15.07 -12.22 26.95
N TYR A 326 14.38 -12.38 25.84
CA TYR A 326 13.64 -11.31 25.18
C TYR A 326 12.20 -11.71 24.93
N SER A 327 11.31 -10.72 24.93
CA SER A 327 9.92 -10.87 24.55
C SER A 327 9.41 -9.65 23.79
N PHE A 328 8.54 -9.89 22.81
CA PHE A 328 7.88 -8.85 22.03
C PHE A 328 6.57 -9.38 21.43
N ILE A 329 5.75 -8.49 20.89
CA ILE A 329 4.51 -8.85 20.19
C ILE A 329 4.72 -8.66 18.69
N VAL A 330 4.42 -9.69 17.89
CA VAL A 330 4.33 -9.59 16.42
C VAL A 330 2.97 -10.09 15.99
N ALA A 331 2.28 -9.35 15.10
CA ALA A 331 0.95 -9.70 14.61
C ALA A 331 -0.05 -10.09 15.74
N GLY A 332 0.01 -9.38 16.87
CA GLY A 332 -0.85 -9.63 18.04
C GLY A 332 -0.51 -10.86 18.89
N SER A 333 0.56 -11.59 18.55
CA SER A 333 1.01 -12.78 19.28
C SER A 333 2.33 -12.53 20.03
N ALA A 334 2.44 -13.08 21.25
CA ALA A 334 3.65 -12.97 22.04
C ALA A 334 4.74 -13.94 21.53
N THR A 335 5.89 -13.37 21.20
CA THR A 335 7.10 -14.09 20.79
C THR A 335 8.15 -13.93 21.89
N THR A 336 8.81 -15.03 22.24
CA THR A 336 9.88 -15.08 23.24
C THR A 336 11.09 -15.82 22.70
N GLY A 337 12.27 -15.50 23.22
CA GLY A 337 13.48 -16.29 22.98
C GLY A 337 14.58 -15.90 23.95
N GLU A 338 15.73 -16.57 23.82
CA GLU A 338 16.87 -16.39 24.71
C GLU A 338 18.18 -16.48 23.92
N PHE A 339 19.24 -15.85 24.44
CA PHE A 339 20.62 -16.02 23.98
C PHE A 339 21.59 -15.91 25.17
N GLY A 340 22.80 -16.42 25.00
CA GLY A 340 23.79 -16.52 26.07
C GLY A 340 24.97 -15.58 25.86
N LEU A 341 25.33 -14.80 26.88
CA LEU A 341 26.49 -13.91 26.87
C LEU A 341 27.49 -14.27 27.97
N THR A 342 28.78 -14.09 27.68
CA THR A 342 29.85 -14.01 28.68
C THR A 342 30.29 -12.57 28.87
N ASP A 343 31.06 -12.25 29.92
CA ASP A 343 31.63 -10.91 30.10
C ASP A 343 32.42 -10.47 28.84
N GLY A 344 32.17 -9.23 28.39
CA GLY A 344 32.76 -8.65 27.18
C GLY A 344 32.20 -9.14 25.85
N ALA A 345 31.24 -10.06 25.82
CA ALA A 345 30.59 -10.54 24.59
C ALA A 345 29.42 -9.65 24.16
N THR A 346 29.11 -9.69 22.86
CA THR A 346 27.95 -9.03 22.25
C THR A 346 27.18 -10.04 21.41
N ASP A 347 25.87 -10.06 21.55
CA ASP A 347 24.94 -10.89 20.75
C ASP A 347 23.56 -10.22 20.74
N GLY A 348 22.68 -10.64 19.83
CA GLY A 348 21.46 -9.90 19.57
C GLY A 348 20.49 -10.61 18.63
N ARG A 349 19.60 -9.82 18.03
CA ARG A 349 18.61 -10.30 17.08
C ARG A 349 18.40 -9.29 15.95
N THR A 350 18.33 -9.80 14.73
CA THR A 350 17.99 -9.06 13.49
C THR A 350 16.57 -9.39 13.03
N ASP A 351 16.17 -8.76 11.94
CA ASP A 351 14.94 -9.06 11.19
C ASP A 351 13.68 -8.91 12.06
N LEU A 352 13.66 -7.84 12.86
CA LEU A 352 12.51 -7.44 13.66
C LEU A 352 11.81 -6.26 13.00
N PRO A 353 10.47 -6.26 12.87
CA PRO A 353 9.73 -5.11 12.35
C PRO A 353 10.03 -3.84 13.14
N VAL A 354 10.28 -2.75 12.42
CA VAL A 354 10.43 -1.41 13.01
C VAL A 354 9.18 -1.04 13.80
N GLY A 355 9.36 -0.38 14.95
CA GLY A 355 8.27 -0.08 15.87
C GLY A 355 7.97 -1.22 16.87
N THR A 356 8.53 -2.42 16.70
CA THR A 356 8.39 -3.51 17.68
C THR A 356 8.94 -3.09 19.04
N VAL A 357 8.13 -3.22 20.09
CA VAL A 357 8.56 -2.98 21.48
C VAL A 357 9.09 -4.28 22.07
N VAL A 358 10.37 -4.29 22.40
CA VAL A 358 11.07 -5.44 22.99
C VAL A 358 11.26 -5.22 24.49
N THR A 359 11.01 -6.26 25.27
CA THR A 359 11.39 -6.34 26.69
C THR A 359 12.51 -7.35 26.86
N LEU A 360 13.61 -6.94 27.48
CA LEU A 360 14.71 -7.80 27.89
C LEU A 360 14.65 -8.11 29.37
N SER A 361 15.04 -9.31 29.74
CA SER A 361 15.35 -9.69 31.12
C SER A 361 16.56 -10.61 31.13
N GLU A 362 17.28 -10.64 32.24
CA GLU A 362 18.32 -11.64 32.45
C GLU A 362 17.85 -12.66 33.48
N ALA A 363 18.04 -13.95 33.17
CA ALA A 363 17.81 -15.02 34.13
C ALA A 363 18.74 -14.85 35.34
N ALA A 364 18.17 -14.97 36.55
CA ALA A 364 18.92 -14.73 37.78
C ALA A 364 20.19 -15.61 37.87
N ALA A 365 21.35 -14.96 37.84
CA ALA A 365 22.64 -15.62 37.99
C ALA A 365 22.95 -15.93 39.47
N ALA A 366 23.68 -17.02 39.71
CA ALA A 366 24.15 -17.43 41.02
C ALA A 366 25.63 -17.83 40.96
N GLY A 367 26.37 -17.51 42.02
CA GLY A 367 27.79 -17.85 42.16
C GLY A 367 28.16 -18.05 43.62
N GLU A 368 29.19 -18.85 43.90
CA GLU A 368 29.72 -19.01 45.25
C GLU A 368 30.43 -17.73 45.71
N ASP A 369 30.24 -17.36 46.97
CA ASP A 369 30.89 -16.21 47.63
C ASP A 369 30.69 -14.85 46.93
N VAL A 370 29.69 -14.72 46.07
CA VAL A 370 29.30 -13.46 45.43
C VAL A 370 27.81 -13.14 45.60
N ILE A 371 27.49 -11.85 45.51
CA ILE A 371 26.14 -11.31 45.49
C ILE A 371 25.98 -10.51 44.20
N TYR A 372 25.01 -10.91 43.37
CA TYR A 372 24.61 -10.16 42.18
C TYR A 372 23.68 -9.00 42.57
N GLY A 373 23.96 -7.82 42.02
CA GLY A 373 23.04 -6.68 42.03
C GLY A 373 21.98 -6.80 40.94
N THR A 374 21.03 -5.85 40.93
CA THR A 374 20.07 -5.73 39.82
C THR A 374 20.84 -5.39 38.53
N PRO A 375 20.60 -6.10 37.42
CA PRO A 375 21.19 -5.76 36.12
C PRO A 375 20.83 -4.33 35.71
N ILE A 376 21.78 -3.63 35.09
CA ILE A 376 21.64 -2.24 34.66
C ILE A 376 21.74 -2.20 33.13
N TYR A 377 20.72 -1.64 32.49
CA TYR A 377 20.67 -1.51 31.03
C TYR A 377 20.90 -0.04 30.62
N THR A 378 21.74 0.18 29.62
CA THR A 378 21.96 1.51 29.05
C THR A 378 22.04 1.45 27.53
N GLY A 379 21.69 2.55 26.87
CA GLY A 379 21.68 2.66 25.42
C GLY A 379 20.77 3.79 24.97
N THR A 380 20.97 4.29 23.76
CA THR A 380 20.08 5.31 23.18
C THR A 380 18.71 4.68 22.94
N GLY A 381 17.64 5.29 23.49
CA GLY A 381 16.27 4.77 23.35
C GLY A 381 15.93 3.57 24.25
N VAL A 382 16.86 3.13 25.10
CA VAL A 382 16.64 2.04 26.05
C VAL A 382 16.15 2.58 27.38
N THR A 383 15.05 2.02 27.89
CA THR A 383 14.52 2.31 29.22
C THR A 383 14.83 1.17 30.17
N ASP A 384 15.70 1.43 31.15
CA ASP A 384 15.91 0.53 32.30
C ASP A 384 14.73 0.65 33.28
N ASN A 385 14.01 -0.44 33.48
CA ASN A 385 12.84 -0.50 34.34
C ASN A 385 13.22 -0.61 35.83
N ARG A 386 14.50 -0.80 36.15
CA ARG A 386 15.07 -0.89 37.50
C ARG A 386 14.59 -2.10 38.31
N ASP A 387 13.98 -3.07 37.65
CA ASP A 387 13.54 -4.35 38.21
C ASP A 387 14.33 -5.55 37.61
N GLY A 388 15.42 -5.26 36.88
CA GLY A 388 16.21 -6.25 36.15
C GLY A 388 15.75 -6.46 34.71
N THR A 389 14.78 -5.66 34.24
CA THR A 389 14.30 -5.65 32.86
C THR A 389 14.56 -4.31 32.17
N ALA A 390 14.57 -4.33 30.83
CA ALA A 390 14.64 -3.14 29.99
C ALA A 390 13.63 -3.19 28.85
N THR A 391 13.16 -2.03 28.41
CA THR A 391 12.26 -1.87 27.26
C THR A 391 12.82 -0.89 26.24
N PHE A 392 12.64 -1.18 24.96
CA PHE A 392 13.03 -0.32 23.84
C PHE A 392 12.19 -0.62 22.60
N THR A 393 12.28 0.25 21.59
CA THR A 393 11.58 0.12 20.31
C THR A 393 12.60 -0.11 19.20
N ILE A 394 12.33 -1.07 18.31
CA ILE A 394 13.15 -1.33 17.12
C ILE A 394 13.05 -0.15 16.16
N THR A 395 14.19 0.20 15.57
CA THR A 395 14.33 1.26 14.56
C THR A 395 15.00 0.67 13.32
N ASP A 396 15.06 1.44 12.23
CA ASP A 396 15.75 1.05 10.99
C ASP A 396 17.25 0.76 11.20
N ASN A 397 17.82 1.20 12.33
CA ASN A 397 19.18 0.85 12.75
C ASN A 397 19.16 -0.13 13.93
N THR A 398 20.21 -0.94 14.05
CA THR A 398 20.44 -1.81 15.20
C THR A 398 20.52 -1.02 16.50
N VAL A 399 19.66 -1.33 17.46
CA VAL A 399 19.67 -0.75 18.81
C VAL A 399 20.82 -1.34 19.62
N ALA A 400 21.81 -0.54 19.96
CA ALA A 400 22.96 -0.97 20.77
C ALA A 400 22.65 -0.81 22.27
N ILE A 401 22.76 -1.91 23.02
CA ILE A 401 22.40 -2.02 24.44
C ILE A 401 23.62 -2.49 25.22
N SER A 402 23.94 -1.82 26.32
CA SER A 402 24.95 -2.26 27.29
C SER A 402 24.26 -2.79 28.54
N LEU A 403 24.54 -4.04 28.87
CA LEU A 403 24.01 -4.76 30.03
C LEU A 403 25.14 -4.97 31.06
N GLU A 404 25.06 -4.23 32.17
CA GLU A 404 26.02 -4.33 33.27
C GLU A 404 25.44 -5.20 34.41
N ASN A 405 26.23 -6.17 34.87
CA ASN A 405 25.96 -6.93 36.09
C ASN A 405 26.91 -6.51 37.22
N PRO A 406 26.43 -5.77 38.22
CA PRO A 406 27.20 -5.49 39.43
C PRO A 406 27.35 -6.75 40.28
N VAL A 407 28.57 -7.10 40.67
CA VAL A 407 28.88 -8.28 41.49
C VAL A 407 29.76 -7.88 42.67
N SER A 408 29.33 -8.24 43.88
CA SER A 408 30.09 -7.99 45.11
C SER A 408 30.47 -9.29 45.83
N LEU A 409 31.61 -9.33 46.49
CA LEU A 409 31.97 -10.46 47.36
C LEU A 409 31.05 -10.55 48.59
N VAL A 410 30.70 -11.77 49.00
CA VAL A 410 30.01 -12.01 50.28
C VAL A 410 30.94 -11.58 51.42
N PRO A 411 30.46 -10.77 52.39
CA PRO A 411 31.25 -10.41 53.56
C PRO A 411 31.68 -11.66 54.34
N PRO A 412 32.92 -11.73 54.86
CA PRO A 412 33.33 -12.85 55.68
C PRO A 412 32.40 -12.97 56.90
N THR A 413 31.91 -14.19 57.16
CA THR A 413 31.13 -14.45 58.38
C THR A 413 32.01 -14.21 59.59
N ASP A 414 31.62 -13.28 60.46
CA ASP A 414 32.32 -13.07 61.73
C ASP A 414 32.42 -14.40 62.49
N PRO A 415 33.60 -14.77 63.02
CA PRO A 415 33.74 -15.99 63.80
C PRO A 415 32.79 -15.95 65.01
N PRO A 416 32.22 -17.10 65.44
CA PRO A 416 31.26 -17.14 66.53
C PRO A 416 31.84 -16.47 67.76
N SER A 417 31.11 -15.49 68.30
CA SER A 417 31.49 -14.82 69.54
C SER A 417 31.57 -15.85 70.67
N VAL A 418 32.77 -16.00 71.23
CA VAL A 418 33.01 -16.84 72.41
C VAL A 418 32.25 -16.21 73.59
N PRO A 419 31.43 -16.96 74.36
CA PRO A 419 30.77 -16.42 75.54
C PRO A 419 31.80 -15.95 76.57
N ASP A 420 31.66 -14.71 77.04
CA ASP A 420 32.53 -14.13 78.07
C ASP A 420 32.59 -15.01 79.33
N SER A 421 33.82 -15.33 79.74
CA SER A 421 34.13 -15.94 81.04
C SER A 421 34.17 -14.86 82.15
N PRO A 422 34.01 -15.25 83.43
CA PRO A 422 33.21 -14.50 84.40
C PRO A 422 33.91 -13.31 85.05
N VAL A 423 33.06 -12.37 85.50
CA VAL A 423 33.38 -11.15 86.24
C VAL A 423 34.20 -11.45 87.50
N SER A 424 35.30 -10.70 87.71
CA SER A 424 36.11 -10.72 88.94
C SER A 424 35.89 -9.42 89.76
N PRO A 425 35.90 -9.47 91.10
CA PRO A 425 35.32 -8.44 91.98
C PRO A 425 36.19 -7.19 92.14
N GLY A 426 35.53 -6.05 92.32
CA GLY A 426 36.13 -4.71 92.34
C GLY A 426 37.01 -4.35 93.55
N THR A 427 37.65 -3.19 93.42
CA THR A 427 38.48 -2.56 94.46
C THR A 427 37.88 -1.19 94.85
N PRO A 428 37.77 -0.85 96.16
CA PRO A 428 37.05 0.34 96.65
C PRO A 428 37.76 1.69 96.42
N GLY A 429 36.94 2.75 96.30
CA GLY A 429 37.36 4.13 96.01
C GLY A 429 37.95 4.93 97.18
N SER A 430 38.41 6.13 96.86
CA SER A 430 38.91 7.14 97.81
C SER A 430 38.11 8.46 97.68
N PRO A 431 37.86 9.20 98.77
CA PRO A 431 36.72 10.10 98.91
C PRO A 431 37.09 11.59 98.75
N GLY A 432 36.12 12.36 98.24
CA GLY A 432 36.10 13.83 98.30
C GLY A 432 34.67 14.34 98.42
N THR A 433 34.29 14.71 99.65
CA THR A 433 33.06 15.38 100.11
C THR A 433 33.30 16.91 100.28
N PRO A 434 32.30 17.76 100.57
CA PRO A 434 31.01 17.97 99.88
C PRO A 434 30.53 19.48 99.91
N ASN A 435 29.30 19.70 99.40
CA ASN A 435 28.25 20.62 99.90
C ASN A 435 28.26 22.10 99.40
N VAL A 436 27.13 22.79 99.08
CA VAL A 436 25.66 22.65 99.35
C VAL A 436 24.86 23.52 98.30
N PRO A 437 23.50 23.67 98.30
CA PRO A 437 22.56 23.36 97.20
C PRO A 437 21.73 24.63 96.78
N ALA A 438 20.62 24.67 96.04
CA ALA A 438 19.44 23.82 95.92
C ALA A 438 18.55 24.27 94.73
N GLY A 439 17.64 23.40 94.29
CA GLY A 439 16.38 23.80 93.65
C GLY A 439 15.83 22.76 92.66
N GLN A 440 14.74 22.11 93.06
CA GLN A 440 14.00 21.06 92.35
C GLN A 440 13.02 21.60 91.28
N ASP A 441 12.38 20.62 90.63
CA ASP A 441 11.12 20.63 89.87
C ASP A 441 11.27 20.97 88.39
N GLY A 442 10.65 20.26 87.45
CA GLY A 442 9.68 19.17 87.49
C GLY A 442 9.00 19.08 86.12
N SER A 443 8.42 17.91 85.83
CA SER A 443 7.21 17.75 85.00
C SER A 443 7.21 18.06 83.48
N LEU A 444 7.04 16.96 82.72
CA LEU A 444 6.05 16.70 81.65
C LEU A 444 5.99 17.51 80.33
N ALA A 445 5.92 16.72 79.24
CA ALA A 445 5.10 16.79 78.03
C ALA A 445 4.93 18.10 77.26
N VAL A 446 5.25 18.06 75.95
CA VAL A 446 4.43 18.70 74.90
C VAL A 446 4.44 17.83 73.64
N THR A 447 3.30 17.23 73.34
CA THR A 447 2.83 16.89 72.00
C THR A 447 1.95 18.04 71.49
N GLY A 448 2.11 18.45 70.24
CA GLY A 448 1.09 19.15 69.45
C GLY A 448 1.31 18.68 68.01
N ALA A 449 0.47 17.85 67.39
CA ALA A 449 -0.97 17.91 67.18
C ALA A 449 -1.41 19.12 66.33
N ASP A 450 -2.26 18.77 65.37
CA ASP A 450 -3.25 19.58 64.67
C ASP A 450 -2.82 20.14 63.30
N ALA A 451 -3.62 20.02 62.23
CA ALA A 451 -4.91 19.36 61.97
C ALA A 451 -5.10 19.49 60.44
N THR A 452 -5.43 18.42 59.69
CA THR A 452 -6.76 18.12 59.10
C THR A 452 -7.62 19.34 58.70
N PRO A 453 -8.48 19.30 57.64
CA PRO A 453 -9.27 18.10 57.31
C PRO A 453 -9.84 17.91 55.86
N LEU A 454 -10.48 16.73 55.66
CA LEU A 454 -11.79 16.43 55.00
C LEU A 454 -12.02 16.90 53.52
N VAL A 455 -12.78 16.22 52.64
CA VAL A 455 -13.39 14.89 52.53
C VAL A 455 -14.03 14.77 51.13
N LEU A 456 -13.94 13.57 50.55
CA LEU A 456 -14.82 12.82 49.63
C LEU A 456 -15.69 13.47 48.52
N ILE A 457 -16.00 12.57 47.58
CA ILE A 457 -17.08 12.53 46.55
C ILE A 457 -16.64 13.16 45.22
N GLY A 458 -16.73 12.55 44.05
CA GLY A 458 -17.34 11.30 43.60
C GLY A 458 -17.61 11.42 42.08
N ALA A 459 -17.81 10.28 41.43
CA ALA A 459 -18.56 10.06 40.18
C ALA A 459 -18.13 10.75 38.85
N ALA A 460 -17.84 9.88 37.86
CA ALA A 460 -18.36 9.82 36.49
C ALA A 460 -18.17 11.00 35.50
N THR A 461 -17.66 10.66 34.30
CA THR A 461 -18.20 10.86 32.92
C THR A 461 -17.02 10.79 31.93
N LEU A 462 -16.96 9.89 30.93
CA LEU A 462 -17.61 9.86 29.60
C LEU A 462 -17.36 11.10 28.71
N LEU A 463 -17.02 10.82 27.43
CA LEU A 463 -16.81 11.68 26.24
C LEU A 463 -15.37 12.24 26.11
N THR A 464 -14.66 12.22 24.97
CA THR A 464 -14.96 12.40 23.53
C THR A 464 -13.76 11.84 22.72
N GLY A 465 -13.83 11.29 21.51
CA GLY A 465 -14.84 11.39 20.45
C GLY A 465 -14.58 12.56 19.48
N ALA A 466 -13.82 12.28 18.40
CA ALA A 466 -13.77 12.96 17.09
C ALA A 466 -13.15 14.38 16.96
N LEU A 467 -12.18 14.50 16.04
CA LEU A 467 -11.86 15.61 15.12
C LEU A 467 -10.67 15.09 14.26
N LEU A 468 -10.55 15.20 12.93
CA LEU A 468 -11.00 16.16 11.92
C LEU A 468 -10.86 15.50 10.54
N LEU A 469 -11.88 15.54 9.68
CA LEU A 469 -11.72 15.69 8.23
C LEU A 469 -13.05 16.20 7.65
N ILE A 470 -12.99 17.33 6.94
CA ILE A 470 -13.79 17.74 5.76
C ILE A 470 -13.60 19.25 5.60
N VAL A 471 -12.70 19.60 4.68
CA VAL A 471 -12.66 20.92 4.03
C VAL A 471 -13.59 20.84 2.83
N ARG A 472 -14.77 21.47 2.89
CA ARG A 472 -15.61 21.68 1.72
C ARG A 472 -15.52 23.15 1.29
N ARG A 473 -14.72 23.39 0.26
CA ARG A 473 -14.50 24.68 -0.39
C ARG A 473 -15.65 24.93 -1.38
N VAL A 474 -16.65 25.70 -0.97
CA VAL A 474 -17.64 26.28 -1.90
C VAL A 474 -17.10 27.63 -2.37
N ARG A 475 -16.66 27.72 -3.63
CA ARG A 475 -16.42 28.99 -4.31
C ARG A 475 -17.58 29.25 -5.28
N ARG A 476 -18.41 30.22 -4.92
CA ARG A 476 -19.42 30.81 -5.80
C ARG A 476 -18.75 31.64 -6.89
N ARG A 477 -19.32 31.50 -8.08
CA ARG A 477 -19.15 32.31 -9.29
C ARG A 477 -19.07 33.81 -9.01
N GLY A 478 -18.06 34.44 -9.61
CA GLY A 478 -18.09 35.79 -10.16
C GLY A 478 -17.66 35.68 -11.60
#